data_AF-A0A5S9R3A2-F1
#
_entry.id   AF-A0A5S9R3A2-F1
#
_cell.length_a   1.000
_cell.length_b   1.000
_cell.length_c   1.000
_cell.angle_alpha   90.00
_cell.angle_beta   90.00
_cell.angle_gamma   90.00
#
_symmetry.space_group_name_H-M   'P 1'
#
loop_
_entity.id
_entity.type
_entity.pdbx_description
1 polymer ?
#
loop_
_entity_poly.entity_id
_entity_poly.type
_entity_poly.pdbx_seq_one_letter_code
_entity_poly.pdbx_strand_id
1 'polypeptide(L)' 'MIRNLPEGTKAALRVRAARHHHSAEAEARAILTAGLSGEDVPMSVLLAADSGHDVDFEPERLGLTAKTPEL' A
#
# COMPACT_ATOMS: atom_id res chain seq x y z
N MET A 1 11.93 -5.91 4.95
CA MET A 1 12.36 -5.55 6.32
C MET A 1 13.05 -4.19 6.29
N ILE A 2 12.67 -3.25 7.16
CA ILE A 2 13.27 -1.90 7.23
C ILE A 2 14.77 -2.05 7.58
N ARG A 3 15.65 -1.54 6.73
CA ARG A 3 17.10 -1.55 6.98
C ARG A 3 17.45 -0.53 8.07
N ASN A 4 18.46 -0.84 8.88
CA ASN A 4 18.97 0.03 9.95
C ASN A 4 17.92 0.46 10.99
N LEU A 5 16.91 -0.38 11.24
CA LEU A 5 15.97 -0.14 12.33
C LEU A 5 16.70 -0.28 13.68
N PRO A 6 16.59 0.70 14.61
CA PRO A 6 17.22 0.58 15.92
C PRO A 6 16.84 -0.71 16.63
N GLU A 7 17.81 -1.36 17.28
CA GLU A 7 17.60 -2.67 17.91
C GLU A 7 16.50 -2.63 18.99
N GLY A 8 16.40 -1.53 19.74
CA GLY A 8 15.30 -1.33 20.70
C GLY A 8 13.92 -1.31 20.04
N THR A 9 13.80 -0.65 18.88
CA THR A 9 12.55 -0.61 18.10
C THR A 9 12.22 -1.98 17.52
N LYS A 10 13.22 -2.72 17.03
CA LYS A 10 13.05 -4.09 16.54
C LYS A 10 12.60 -5.05 17.64
N ALA A 11 13.15 -4.91 18.85
CA ALA A 11 12.74 -5.68 20.02
C ALA A 11 11.30 -5.37 20.42
N ALA A 12 10.93 -4.08 20.49
CA ALA A 12 9.56 -3.66 20.79
C ALA A 12 8.56 -4.18 19.75
N LEU A 13 8.91 -4.14 18.46
CA LEU A 13 8.09 -4.68 17.37
C LEU A 13 7.85 -6.19 17.53
N ARG A 14 8.88 -6.97 17.88
CA ARG A 14 8.73 -8.42 18.12
C ARG A 14 7.82 -8.72 19.31
N VAL A 15 7.97 -7.98 20.41
CA VAL A 15 7.09 -8.13 21.59
C VAL A 15 5.64 -7.84 21.22
N ARG A 16 5.40 -6.76 20.47
CA ARG A 16 4.06 -6.39 20.02
C ARG A 16 3.47 -7.43 19.06
N ALA A 17 4.26 -7.90 18.08
CA ALA A 17 3.83 -8.94 17.14
C ALA A 17 3.42 -10.24 17.86
N ALA A 18 4.20 -10.65 18.87
CA ALA A 18 3.87 -11.82 19.68
C ALA A 18 2.54 -11.65 20.43
N ARG A 19 2.25 -10.46 20.97
CA ARG A 19 0.98 -10.15 21.63
C ARG A 19 -0.22 -10.20 20.67
N HIS A 20 -0.01 -9.87 19.41
CA HIS A 20 -1.06 -9.86 18.38
C HIS A 20 -1.12 -11.16 17.56
N HIS A 21 -0.32 -12.17 17.91
CA HIS A 21 -0.20 -13.43 17.15
C HIS A 21 0.16 -13.21 15.67
N HIS A 22 0.96 -12.18 15.40
CA HIS A 22 1.41 -11.81 14.07
C HIS A 22 2.90 -12.13 13.88
N SER A 23 3.32 -12.24 12.62
CA SER A 23 4.74 -12.10 12.30
C SER A 23 5.19 -10.66 12.54
N ALA A 24 6.48 -10.44 12.77
CA ALA A 24 7.00 -9.08 12.92
C ALA A 24 6.76 -8.20 11.69
N GLU A 25 6.74 -8.80 10.49
CA GLU A 25 6.40 -8.09 9.25
C GLU A 25 4.91 -7.74 9.17
N ALA A 26 4.02 -8.67 9.52
CA ALA A 26 2.59 -8.42 9.55
C ALA A 26 2.25 -7.29 10.55
N GLU A 27 2.91 -7.30 11.71
CA GLU A 27 2.75 -6.22 12.70
C GLU A 27 3.28 -4.88 12.19
N ALA A 28 4.43 -4.87 11.50
CA ALA A 28 4.94 -3.66 10.87
C ALA A 28 3.97 -3.11 9.83
N ARG A 29 3.38 -3.98 8.99
CA ARG A 29 2.37 -3.60 8.00
C ARG A 29 1.14 -2.99 8.67
N ALA A 30 0.63 -3.62 9.73
CA ALA A 30 -0.51 -3.11 10.48
C ALA A 30 -0.25 -1.72 11.06
N ILE A 31 0.94 -1.48 11.61
CA ILE A 31 1.34 -0.16 12.14
C ILE A 31 1.38 0.89 11.04
N LEU A 32 2.00 0.57 9.90
CA LEU A 32 2.11 1.50 8.77
C LEU A 32 0.73 1.83 8.19
N THR A 33 -0.11 0.83 7.98
CA THR A 33 -1.50 1.02 7.51
C THR A 33 -2.27 1.89 8.49
N ALA A 34 -2.22 1.61 9.79
CA ALA A 34 -2.93 2.41 10.78
C ALA A 34 -2.43 3.87 10.83
N GLY A 35 -1.12 4.09 10.69
CA GLY A 35 -0.53 5.43 10.68
C GLY A 35 -0.94 6.27 9.46
N LEU A 36 -1.17 5.62 8.30
CA LEU A 36 -1.52 6.28 7.04
C LEU A 36 -3.04 6.35 6.79
N SER A 37 -3.87 5.64 7.57
CA SER A 37 -5.31 5.53 7.30
C SER A 37 -6.09 6.85 7.42
N GLY A 38 -5.50 7.88 8.02
CA GLY A 38 -6.10 9.22 8.16
C GLY A 38 -5.51 10.28 7.24
N GLU A 39 -4.55 9.93 6.39
CA GLU A 39 -3.96 10.88 5.44
C GLU A 39 -4.76 10.90 4.14
N ASP A 40 -5.42 12.03 3.85
CA ASP A 40 -6.02 12.30 2.54
C ASP A 40 -4.92 12.67 1.55
N VAL A 41 -4.30 11.65 0.96
CA VAL A 41 -3.34 11.83 -0.13
C VAL A 41 -4.11 11.90 -1.45
N PRO A 42 -4.12 13.06 -2.15
CA PRO A 42 -4.88 13.19 -3.38
C PRO A 42 -4.30 12.27 -4.46
N MET A 43 -5.19 11.71 -5.29
CA MET A 43 -4.80 10.78 -6.36
C MET A 43 -3.76 11.38 -7.31
N SER A 44 -3.80 12.68 -7.56
CA SER A 44 -2.80 13.38 -8.38
C SER A 44 -1.39 13.30 -7.80
N VAL A 45 -1.23 13.34 -6.46
CA VAL A 45 0.07 13.19 -5.80
C VAL A 45 0.56 11.76 -5.90
N LEU A 46 -0.34 10.77 -5.75
CA LEU A 46 0.02 9.36 -5.92
C LEU A 46 0.44 9.02 -7.35
N LEU A 47 -0.22 9.59 -8.35
CA LEU A 47 0.12 9.41 -9.77
C LEU A 47 1.38 10.17 -10.19
N ALA A 48 1.66 11.31 -9.55
CA ALA A 48 2.89 12.07 -9.78
C ALA A 48 4.10 11.48 -9.04
N ALA A 49 3.87 10.67 -8.00
CA ALA A 49 4.94 9.94 -7.34
C ALA A 49 5.47 8.89 -8.32
N ASP A 50 6.72 9.07 -8.74
CA ASP A 50 7.42 8.09 -9.56
C ASP A 50 7.52 6.77 -8.77
N SER A 51 6.63 5.84 -9.08
CA SER A 51 6.62 4.51 -8.49
C SER A 51 7.73 3.62 -9.05
N GLY A 52 8.55 4.12 -9.98
CA GLY A 52 9.76 3.46 -10.50
C GLY A 52 9.51 2.17 -11.28
N HIS A 53 8.25 1.85 -11.59
CA HIS A 53 7.87 0.65 -12.32
C HIS A 53 7.03 1.08 -13.52
N ASP A 54 7.63 0.98 -14.71
CA ASP A 54 6.88 0.99 -15.95
C ASP A 54 6.09 -0.32 -16.00
N VAL A 55 4.77 -0.22 -16.03
CA VAL A 55 3.90 -1.39 -16.18
C VAL A 55 3.61 -1.50 -17.67
N ASP A 56 4.08 -2.59 -18.28
CA ASP A 56 3.66 -2.97 -19.62
C ASP A 56 2.19 -3.41 -19.56
N PHE A 57 1.29 -2.46 -19.82
CA PHE A 57 -0.15 -2.64 -19.70
C PHE A 57 -0.79 -2.63 -21.09
N GLU A 58 -1.01 -3.81 -21.64
CA GLU A 58 -1.77 -4.03 -22.87
C GLU A 58 -3.15 -4.62 -22.51
N PRO A 59 -4.16 -3.79 -22.18
CA PRO A 59 -5.47 -4.27 -21.79
C PRO A 59 -6.21 -4.87 -22.99
N GLU A 60 -6.79 -6.05 -22.78
CA GLU A 60 -7.76 -6.57 -23.74
C GLU A 60 -8.97 -5.63 -23.85
N ARG A 61 -9.48 -5.46 -25.08
CA ARG A 61 -10.70 -4.68 -25.30
C ARG A 61 -11.87 -5.36 -24.59
N LEU A 62 -12.52 -4.62 -23.69
CA LEU A 62 -13.67 -5.06 -22.90
C LEU A 62 -14.92 -5.47 -23.73
N GLY A 63 -14.86 -5.48 -25.07
CA GLY A 63 -15.98 -5.83 -25.95
C GLY A 63 -17.19 -4.90 -25.83
N LEU A 64 -17.05 -3.76 -25.15
CA LEU A 64 -18.15 -2.84 -24.87
C LEU A 64 -18.51 -2.06 -26.14
N THR A 65 -19.76 -2.18 -26.57
CA THR A 65 -20.34 -1.29 -27.57
C THR A 65 -20.86 -0.05 -26.85
N ALA A 66 -20.53 1.14 -27.37
CA ALA A 66 -21.05 2.39 -26.83
C ALA A 66 -22.58 2.38 -26.96
N LYS A 67 -23.29 2.65 -25.86
CA LYS A 67 -24.72 2.97 -25.93
C LYS A 67 -24.85 4.40 -26.45
N THR A 68 -25.53 4.55 -27.58
CA THR A 68 -25.94 5.86 -28.08
C THR A 68 -26.92 6.46 -27.07
N PRO A 69 -26.69 7.68 -26.54
CA PRO A 69 -27.67 8.33 -25.70
C PRO A 69 -28.92 8.64 -26.52
N GLU A 70 -30.09 8.30 -25.98
CA GLU A 70 -31.39 8.73 -26.52
C GLU A 70 -31.54 10.22 -26.19
N LEU A 71 -31.69 11.04 -27.24
CA LEU A 71 -31.90 12.49 -27.17
C LEU A 71 -33.39 12.81 -27.00
#